data_AF-A0AAJ2E4J8-F1
#
_entry.id   AF-A0AAJ2E4J8-F1
#
_cell.length_a   1.000
_cell.length_b   1.000
_cell.length_c   1.000
_cell.angle_alpha   90.00
_cell.angle_beta   90.00
_cell.angle_gamma   90.00
#
_symmetry.space_group_name_H-M   'P 1'
#
loop_
_entity.id
_entity.type
_entity.pdbx_description
1 polymer ?
#
loop_
_entity_poly.entity_id
_entity_poly.type
_entity_poly.pdbx_seq_one_letter_code
_entity_poly.pdbx_strand_id
1 'polypeptide(L)'
;MSESSTITDQQVASIAQRLSGEGRELSPLTVWNEIRSGSIIEVANALQRWKAAQEPQAAPAPVDDEASLPQGVAETLLNAAHQLWAGAHQQAGQRFQPQLRTLDQRLTATLAERDEALAGFQQADEEAGRERQQRNNLAQALQASEQTVEHLRSALADVSARAETAERRVEELTQRESMEQGRLAAAIASFEEAQRSQEALAASISDKDDELARIAWERDEARHAHEALTASVAAKDDEIARIVRERDDALNAATVGKHEEIARIVQEHNDALHAAVSQKDEEIARFVSERDDVRQAHEALSAHVASKDDEIASLVRQRDEARQRAEALQHESQAKSDEAQRYAHEAGVTAERVAAVEQQANERFARIAELEVELDAARGALNELQQAHAAKHDEATAQSGELQRVARELEAARSQISALNEQKDAASADAAQRAQDAAAARERAENAEQQAALLQERLAEQEQREADARSTHASQRMELEARGVAVEGEIAALQRQITTQAKDHTKAYDKLRTQAEEWVSYAKDLKQRLDGANEKLLFIDARSTGEVALMRRLALELERLKPDHELVLREAQQRVIGDKMVQQLAQKGYRYDPATSAISKIEE
;
A
#
# COMPACT_ATOMS: atom_id res chain seq x y z
N MET A 1 10.46 29.01 43.74
CA MET A 1 11.13 29.80 44.78
C MET A 1 10.19 30.92 45.15
N SER A 2 9.62 30.87 46.35
CA SER A 2 8.68 31.89 46.85
C SER A 2 9.39 32.65 47.95
N GLU A 3 9.54 33.95 47.78
CA GLU A 3 10.19 34.85 48.73
C GLU A 3 9.31 34.98 49.99
N SER A 4 9.74 34.36 51.09
CA SER A 4 9.14 34.59 52.41
C SER A 4 9.52 35.99 52.88
N SER A 5 8.56 36.92 52.80
CA SER A 5 8.68 38.29 53.33
C SER A 5 8.79 38.22 54.86
N THR A 6 10.02 38.26 55.38
CA THR A 6 10.30 38.30 56.82
C THR A 6 9.91 39.65 57.40
N ILE A 7 8.92 39.67 58.31
CA ILE A 7 8.58 40.87 59.09
C ILE A 7 9.83 41.31 59.87
N THR A 8 10.20 42.58 59.77
CA THR A 8 11.30 43.13 60.56
C THR A 8 10.78 43.71 61.88
N ASP A 9 11.43 43.39 63.01
CA ASP A 9 11.12 43.95 64.35
C ASP A 9 10.99 45.48 64.35
N GLN A 10 11.69 46.14 63.41
CA GLN A 10 11.66 47.59 63.19
C GLN A 10 10.30 48.10 62.68
N GLN A 11 9.61 47.31 61.85
CA GLN A 11 8.26 47.64 61.36
C GLN A 11 7.24 47.54 62.49
N VAL A 12 7.30 46.46 63.29
CA VAL A 12 6.45 46.27 64.49
C VAL A 12 6.65 47.40 65.50
N ALA A 13 7.90 47.79 65.76
CA ALA A 13 8.23 48.89 66.66
C ALA A 13 7.70 50.25 66.18
N SER A 14 7.82 50.55 64.87
CA SER A 14 7.34 51.82 64.30
C SER A 14 5.81 51.96 64.40
N ILE A 15 5.08 50.87 64.19
CA ILE A 15 3.63 50.81 64.28
C ILE A 15 3.18 50.86 65.74
N ALA A 16 3.85 50.13 66.64
CA ALA A 16 3.57 50.19 68.07
C ALA A 16 3.80 51.61 68.62
N GLN A 17 4.82 52.32 68.16
CA GLN A 17 5.09 53.68 68.60
C GLN A 17 4.07 54.69 68.05
N ARG A 18 3.58 54.50 66.82
CA ARG A 18 2.47 55.28 66.26
C ARG A 18 1.17 55.05 67.02
N LEU A 19 0.77 53.79 67.22
CA LEU A 19 -0.46 53.43 67.94
C LEU A 19 -0.43 53.88 69.41
N SER A 20 0.75 53.85 70.04
CA SER A 20 0.98 54.42 71.38
C SER A 20 0.79 55.94 71.40
N GLY A 21 1.34 56.65 70.41
CA GLY A 21 1.16 58.11 70.26
C GLY A 21 -0.28 58.53 69.95
N GLU A 22 -1.05 57.64 69.33
CA GLU A 22 -2.49 57.83 69.06
C GLU A 22 -3.39 57.43 70.24
N GLY A 23 -2.82 56.90 71.34
CA GLY A 23 -3.57 56.48 72.52
C GLY A 23 -4.39 55.19 72.34
N ARG A 24 -4.08 54.37 71.32
CA ARG A 24 -4.78 53.11 71.04
C ARG A 24 -4.12 51.93 71.76
N GLU A 25 -4.92 50.93 72.14
CA GLU A 25 -4.43 49.74 72.85
C GLU A 25 -3.46 48.90 71.99
N LEU A 26 -2.27 48.68 72.54
CA LEU A 26 -1.19 47.92 71.91
C LEU A 26 -1.37 46.42 72.17
N SER A 27 -2.19 45.76 71.35
CA SER A 27 -2.31 44.30 71.30
C SER A 27 -1.57 43.73 70.08
N PRO A 28 -0.97 42.52 70.16
CA PRO A 28 -0.41 41.82 69.00
C PRO A 28 -1.37 41.76 67.80
N LEU A 29 -2.67 41.63 68.08
CA LEU A 29 -3.71 41.60 67.06
C LEU A 29 -3.88 42.96 66.37
N THR A 30 -3.81 44.05 67.13
CA THR A 30 -3.92 45.42 66.60
C THR A 30 -2.74 45.77 65.70
N VAL A 31 -1.54 45.36 66.08
CA VAL A 31 -0.31 45.61 65.32
C VAL A 31 -0.24 44.70 64.09
N TRP A 32 -0.69 43.44 64.19
CA TRP A 32 -0.77 42.53 63.06
C TRP A 32 -1.79 42.99 62.01
N ASN A 33 -2.95 43.52 62.44
CA ASN A 33 -3.98 44.07 61.56
C ASN A 33 -3.50 45.27 60.72
N GLU A 34 -2.51 46.04 61.20
CA GLU A 34 -1.90 47.11 60.42
C GLU A 34 -0.81 46.62 59.47
N ILE A 35 -0.06 45.58 59.84
CA ILE A 35 1.02 45.03 59.01
C ILE A 35 0.47 44.16 57.87
N ARG A 36 -0.63 43.44 58.11
CA ARG A 36 -1.31 42.51 57.17
C ARG A 36 -0.37 41.53 56.45
N SER A 37 0.75 41.19 57.07
CA SER A 37 1.71 40.22 56.52
C SER A 37 2.49 39.55 57.64
N GLY A 38 2.81 38.27 57.47
CA GLY A 38 3.59 37.39 58.36
C GLY A 38 2.85 36.89 59.61
N SER A 39 3.52 36.13 60.48
CA SER A 39 2.88 35.37 61.55
C SER A 39 2.51 36.24 62.76
N ILE A 40 1.30 36.07 63.29
CA ILE A 40 0.83 36.80 64.48
C ILE A 40 1.71 36.54 65.71
N ILE A 41 2.34 35.37 65.77
CA ILE A 41 3.26 34.97 66.84
C ILE A 41 4.57 35.75 66.73
N GLU A 42 5.05 36.02 65.52
CA GLU A 42 6.24 36.84 65.29
C GLU A 42 5.98 38.30 65.66
N VAL A 43 4.79 38.82 65.31
CA VAL A 43 4.34 40.16 65.74
C VAL A 43 4.17 40.24 67.25
N ALA A 44 3.60 39.21 67.91
CA ALA A 44 3.47 39.16 69.35
C ALA A 44 4.83 39.20 70.06
N ASN A 45 5.79 38.42 69.59
CA ASN A 45 7.14 38.37 70.16
C ASN A 45 7.90 39.68 69.96
N ALA A 46 7.81 40.29 68.77
CA ALA A 46 8.43 41.58 68.48
C ALA A 46 7.79 42.72 69.30
N LEU A 47 6.47 42.71 69.47
CA LEU A 47 5.75 43.67 70.32
C LEU A 47 6.12 43.52 71.79
N GLN A 48 6.30 42.28 72.27
CA GLN A 48 6.71 42.01 73.64
C GLN A 48 8.16 42.46 73.91
N ARG A 49 9.08 42.28 72.95
CA ARG A 49 10.45 42.83 73.02
C ARG A 49 10.45 44.37 73.05
N TRP A 50 9.59 45.00 72.25
CA TRP A 50 9.44 46.46 72.25
C TRP A 50 8.85 46.98 73.58
N LYS A 51 7.84 46.30 74.14
CA LYS A 51 7.27 46.66 75.46
C LYS A 51 8.30 46.51 76.59
N ALA A 52 9.07 45.43 76.58
CA ALA A 52 10.12 45.19 77.56
C ALA A 52 11.26 46.24 77.49
N ALA A 53 11.48 46.86 76.32
CA ALA A 53 12.43 47.95 76.15
C ALA A 53 11.88 49.34 76.58
N GLN A 54 10.56 49.46 76.79
CA GLN A 54 9.87 50.72 77.13
C GLN A 54 9.53 50.86 78.63
N GLU A 55 9.55 49.80 79.42
CA GLU A 55 9.34 49.89 80.87
C GLU A 55 10.67 50.14 81.62
N PRO A 56 10.89 51.34 82.20
CA PRO A 56 11.95 51.52 83.20
C PRO A 56 11.58 50.77 84.49
N GLN A 57 12.49 49.91 84.92
CA GLN A 57 12.46 49.08 86.13
C GLN A 57 12.07 49.90 87.38
N ALA A 58 10.84 49.75 87.87
CA ALA A 58 10.35 50.35 89.11
C ALA A 58 10.36 49.32 90.27
N ALA A 59 11.00 49.71 91.38
CA ALA A 59 11.19 48.93 92.59
C ALA A 59 9.88 48.64 93.37
N PRO A 60 9.83 47.58 94.23
CA PRO A 60 8.61 47.12 94.86
C PRO A 60 8.24 47.94 96.11
N ALA A 61 6.94 48.18 96.33
CA ALA A 61 6.37 48.67 97.58
C ALA A 61 5.50 47.57 98.24
N PRO A 62 5.38 47.56 99.58
CA PRO A 62 4.89 46.42 100.36
C PRO A 62 3.35 46.40 100.49
N VAL A 63 2.82 45.19 100.64
CA VAL A 63 1.41 44.89 100.88
C VAL A 63 1.22 44.64 102.37
N ASP A 64 0.31 45.35 103.02
CA ASP A 64 -0.19 45.02 104.36
C ASP A 64 -1.45 44.14 104.22
N ASP A 65 -1.42 43.04 104.99
CA ASP A 65 -2.44 42.00 105.15
C ASP A 65 -3.67 42.49 105.92
N GLU A 66 -4.87 42.08 105.51
CA GLU A 66 -5.92 41.70 106.45
C GLU A 66 -6.68 40.42 106.01
N ALA A 67 -6.71 39.47 106.95
CA ALA A 67 -7.56 38.27 107.07
C ALA A 67 -7.23 37.02 106.22
N SER A 68 -6.19 36.29 106.62
CA SER A 68 -5.96 34.89 106.22
C SER A 68 -6.59 33.88 107.21
N LEU A 69 -7.28 32.88 106.66
CA LEU A 69 -7.75 31.68 107.38
C LEU A 69 -6.54 30.81 107.81
N PRO A 70 -6.63 30.02 108.90
CA PRO A 70 -5.53 29.20 109.41
C PRO A 70 -4.96 28.27 108.31
N GLN A 71 -3.65 28.37 108.07
CA GLN A 71 -2.95 27.79 106.93
C GLN A 71 -3.15 26.26 106.76
N GLY A 72 -3.33 25.52 107.86
CA GLY A 72 -3.62 24.09 107.82
C GLY A 72 -5.02 23.72 107.28
N VAL A 73 -6.00 24.62 107.38
CA VAL A 73 -7.35 24.44 106.83
C VAL A 73 -7.37 24.79 105.35
N ALA A 74 -6.62 25.81 104.93
CA ALA A 74 -6.47 26.17 103.52
C ALA A 74 -5.79 25.06 102.72
N GLU A 75 -4.72 24.45 103.25
CA GLU A 75 -4.03 23.33 102.58
C GLU A 75 -4.88 22.06 102.49
N THR A 76 -5.67 21.73 103.52
CA THR A 76 -6.56 20.57 103.49
C THR A 76 -7.74 20.78 102.54
N LEU A 77 -8.30 21.99 102.48
CA LEU A 77 -9.34 22.34 101.50
C LEU A 77 -8.80 22.35 100.07
N LEU A 78 -7.57 22.83 99.84
CA LEU A 78 -6.93 22.78 98.53
C LEU A 78 -6.61 21.34 98.10
N ASN A 79 -6.12 20.48 99.00
CA ASN A 79 -5.89 19.07 98.69
C ASN A 79 -7.20 18.31 98.44
N ALA A 80 -8.25 18.59 99.22
CA ALA A 80 -9.58 18.02 98.98
C ALA A 80 -10.15 18.48 97.63
N ALA A 81 -10.00 19.77 97.29
CA ALA A 81 -10.42 20.32 96.00
C ALA A 81 -9.66 19.68 94.83
N HIS A 82 -8.35 19.48 94.94
CA HIS A 82 -7.57 18.79 93.91
C HIS A 82 -7.97 17.33 93.73
N GLN A 83 -8.23 16.59 94.82
CA GLN A 83 -8.69 15.20 94.71
C GLN A 83 -10.12 15.08 94.16
N LEU A 84 -10.99 16.02 94.50
CA LEU A 84 -12.35 16.11 93.96
C LEU A 84 -12.32 16.45 92.47
N TRP A 85 -11.49 17.40 92.07
CA TRP A 85 -11.29 17.77 90.68
C TRP A 85 -10.71 16.61 89.86
N ALA A 86 -9.66 15.95 90.36
CA ALA A 86 -9.05 14.80 89.70
C ALA A 86 -10.03 13.62 89.55
N GLY A 87 -10.83 13.32 90.59
CA GLY A 87 -11.83 12.25 90.55
C GLY A 87 -12.98 12.54 89.58
N ALA A 88 -13.49 13.78 89.57
CA ALA A 88 -14.51 14.21 88.62
C ALA A 88 -13.99 14.17 87.17
N HIS A 89 -12.75 14.59 86.95
CA HIS A 89 -12.13 14.57 85.62
C HIS A 89 -11.90 13.14 85.12
N GLN A 90 -11.49 12.22 85.99
CA GLN A 90 -11.32 10.81 85.65
C GLN A 90 -12.64 10.13 85.28
N GLN A 91 -13.73 10.41 86.01
CA GLN A 91 -15.05 9.84 85.71
C GLN A 91 -15.67 10.42 84.44
N ALA A 92 -15.48 11.71 84.18
CA ALA A 92 -15.84 12.33 82.91
C ALA A 92 -15.07 11.64 81.76
N GLY A 93 -13.75 11.49 81.89
CA GLY A 93 -12.91 10.81 80.90
C GLY A 93 -13.37 9.38 80.59
N GLN A 94 -13.78 8.61 81.59
CA GLN A 94 -14.29 7.24 81.40
C GLN A 94 -15.59 7.17 80.58
N ARG A 95 -16.42 8.22 80.60
CA ARG A 95 -17.67 8.27 79.82
C ARG A 95 -17.50 8.86 78.43
N PHE A 96 -16.60 9.83 78.25
CA PHE A 96 -16.36 10.46 76.95
C PHE A 96 -15.51 9.59 76.02
N GLN A 97 -14.52 8.86 76.55
CA GLN A 97 -13.62 8.05 75.72
C GLN A 97 -14.33 6.98 74.86
N PRO A 98 -15.31 6.21 75.37
CA PRO A 98 -16.06 5.24 74.56
C PRO A 98 -16.87 5.89 73.44
N GLN A 99 -17.47 7.05 73.71
CA GLN A 99 -18.28 7.79 72.74
C GLN A 99 -17.41 8.39 71.63
N LEU A 100 -16.27 8.99 72.00
CA LEU A 100 -15.28 9.48 71.05
C LEU A 100 -14.73 8.35 70.17
N ARG A 101 -14.44 7.17 70.73
CA ARG A 101 -14.02 6.01 69.93
C ARG A 101 -15.09 5.55 68.94
N THR A 102 -16.36 5.60 69.34
CA THR A 102 -17.47 5.19 68.44
C THR A 102 -17.66 6.19 67.30
N LEU A 103 -17.53 7.49 67.59
CA LEU A 103 -17.57 8.54 66.56
C LEU A 103 -16.39 8.44 65.61
N ASP A 104 -15.18 8.21 66.14
CA ASP A 104 -13.97 8.03 65.34
C ASP A 104 -14.06 6.79 64.43
N GLN A 105 -14.58 5.67 64.95
CA GLN A 105 -14.87 4.47 64.17
C GLN A 105 -15.89 4.71 63.05
N ARG A 106 -16.91 5.54 63.31
CA ARG A 106 -17.90 5.89 62.27
C ARG A 106 -17.31 6.82 61.21
N LEU A 107 -16.52 7.81 61.62
CA LEU A 107 -15.86 8.72 60.69
C LEU A 107 -14.90 7.95 59.76
N THR A 108 -14.08 7.08 60.34
CA THR A 108 -13.15 6.24 59.57
C THR A 108 -13.88 5.29 58.61
N ALA A 109 -15.00 4.69 59.02
CA ALA A 109 -15.83 3.89 58.12
C ALA A 109 -16.39 4.71 56.95
N THR A 110 -16.94 5.90 57.20
CA THR A 110 -17.48 6.76 56.13
C THR A 110 -16.40 7.27 55.16
N LEU A 111 -15.19 7.53 55.66
CA LEU A 111 -14.07 7.92 54.80
C LEU A 111 -13.62 6.74 53.92
N ALA A 112 -13.59 5.52 54.48
CA ALA A 112 -13.27 4.31 53.71
C ALA A 112 -14.30 4.06 52.60
N GLU A 113 -15.60 4.19 52.89
CA GLU A 113 -16.66 4.04 51.88
C GLU A 113 -16.56 5.09 50.75
N ARG A 114 -16.21 6.34 51.09
CA ARG A 114 -15.97 7.38 50.09
C ARG A 114 -14.78 7.05 49.20
N ASP A 115 -13.67 6.61 49.80
CA ASP A 115 -12.45 6.31 49.07
C ASP A 115 -12.62 5.07 48.17
N GLU A 116 -13.41 4.08 48.61
CA GLU A 116 -13.81 2.94 47.78
C GLU A 116 -14.70 3.37 46.61
N ALA A 117 -15.68 4.25 46.84
CA ALA A 117 -16.51 4.79 45.75
C ALA A 117 -15.68 5.59 44.73
N LEU A 118 -14.72 6.40 45.20
CA LEU A 118 -13.79 7.13 44.33
C LEU A 118 -12.91 6.19 43.50
N ALA A 119 -12.37 5.12 44.11
CA ALA A 119 -11.61 4.11 43.39
C ALA A 119 -12.46 3.41 42.32
N GLY A 120 -13.73 3.09 42.62
CA GLY A 120 -14.67 2.54 41.66
C GLY A 120 -14.95 3.47 40.46
N PHE A 121 -15.09 4.78 40.71
CA PHE A 121 -15.25 5.76 39.62
C PHE A 121 -13.99 5.89 38.76
N GLN A 122 -12.80 5.89 39.36
CA GLN A 122 -11.53 5.94 38.62
C GLN A 122 -11.37 4.72 37.73
N GLN A 123 -11.66 3.52 38.26
CA GLN A 123 -11.61 2.29 37.47
C GLN A 123 -12.58 2.33 36.28
N ALA A 124 -13.82 2.82 36.48
CA ALA A 124 -14.80 2.93 35.40
C ALA A 124 -14.37 3.92 34.30
N ASP A 125 -13.70 5.02 34.66
CA ASP A 125 -13.18 5.98 33.68
C ASP A 125 -11.99 5.39 32.89
N GLU A 126 -11.09 4.65 33.55
CA GLU A 126 -10.02 3.92 32.86
C GLU A 126 -10.57 2.88 31.89
N GLU A 127 -11.58 2.11 32.29
CA GLU A 127 -12.24 1.12 31.43
C GLU A 127 -12.91 1.80 30.22
N ALA A 128 -13.63 2.90 30.44
CA ALA A 128 -14.21 3.70 29.35
C ALA A 128 -13.13 4.29 28.42
N GLY A 129 -11.98 4.69 28.96
CA GLY A 129 -10.81 5.13 28.20
C GLY A 129 -10.24 4.03 27.31
N ARG A 130 -10.04 2.82 27.86
CA ARG A 130 -9.59 1.63 27.12
C ARG A 130 -10.57 1.27 26.00
N GLU A 131 -11.88 1.30 26.27
CA GLU A 131 -12.89 1.05 25.24
C GLU A 131 -12.85 2.07 24.10
N ARG A 132 -12.71 3.37 24.41
CA ARG A 132 -12.58 4.42 23.38
C ARG A 132 -11.33 4.20 22.53
N GLN A 133 -10.21 3.83 23.14
CA GLN A 133 -8.98 3.53 22.43
C GLN A 133 -9.14 2.29 21.52
N GLN A 134 -9.78 1.22 22.02
CA GLN A 134 -10.10 0.05 21.20
C GLN A 134 -11.00 0.39 20.01
N ARG A 135 -12.05 1.20 20.21
CA ARG A 135 -12.92 1.66 19.10
C ARG A 135 -12.14 2.48 18.07
N ASN A 136 -11.24 3.36 18.50
CA ASN A 136 -10.39 4.13 17.59
C ASN A 136 -9.43 3.23 16.79
N ASN A 137 -8.83 2.23 17.44
CA ASN A 137 -7.97 1.26 16.78
C ASN A 137 -8.74 0.43 15.74
N LEU A 138 -9.96 -0.02 16.07
CA LEU A 138 -10.83 -0.72 15.13
C LEU A 138 -11.25 0.17 13.95
N ALA A 139 -11.55 1.45 14.20
CA ALA A 139 -11.87 2.40 13.14
C ALA A 139 -10.68 2.65 12.20
N GLN A 140 -9.47 2.77 12.74
CA GLN A 140 -8.25 2.91 11.94
C GLN A 140 -7.95 1.64 11.14
N ALA A 141 -8.13 0.45 11.73
CA ALA A 141 -7.96 -0.82 11.03
C ALA A 141 -8.99 -0.99 9.90
N LEU A 142 -10.25 -0.59 10.12
CA LEU A 142 -11.28 -0.57 9.08
C LEU A 142 -10.88 0.37 7.94
N GLN A 143 -10.49 1.60 8.24
CA GLN A 143 -10.04 2.57 7.24
C GLN A 143 -8.83 2.07 6.44
N ALA A 144 -7.85 1.44 7.10
CA ALA A 144 -6.71 0.83 6.43
C ALA A 144 -7.15 -0.31 5.49
N SER A 145 -8.11 -1.14 5.92
CA SER A 145 -8.66 -2.21 5.08
C SER A 145 -9.47 -1.67 3.88
N GLU A 146 -10.19 -0.57 4.05
CA GLU A 146 -10.90 0.10 2.95
C GLU A 146 -9.91 0.65 1.92
N GLN A 147 -8.80 1.24 2.38
CA GLN A 147 -7.73 1.72 1.50
C GLN A 147 -7.04 0.59 0.73
N THR A 148 -6.81 -0.57 1.36
CA THR A 148 -6.24 -1.73 0.66
C THR A 148 -7.21 -2.32 -0.35
N VAL A 149 -8.51 -2.39 -0.04
CA VAL A 149 -9.54 -2.81 -1.00
C VAL A 149 -9.59 -1.86 -2.20
N GLU A 150 -9.52 -0.55 -1.98
CA GLU A 150 -9.50 0.41 -3.08
C GLU A 150 -8.24 0.30 -3.94
N HIS A 151 -7.08 0.08 -3.31
CA HIS A 151 -5.84 -0.17 -4.03
C HIS A 151 -5.91 -1.46 -4.86
N LEU A 152 -6.45 -2.55 -4.31
CA LEU A 152 -6.65 -3.81 -5.03
C LEU A 152 -7.64 -3.67 -6.18
N ARG A 153 -8.70 -2.86 -6.03
CA ARG A 153 -9.65 -2.55 -7.12
C ARG A 153 -8.97 -1.79 -8.25
N SER A 154 -8.16 -0.78 -7.93
CA SER A 154 -7.36 -0.06 -8.93
C SER A 154 -6.39 -1.00 -9.65
N ALA A 155 -5.67 -1.84 -8.91
CA ALA A 155 -4.74 -2.81 -9.50
C ALA A 155 -5.45 -3.83 -10.38
N LEU A 156 -6.65 -4.29 -9.99
CA LEU A 156 -7.47 -5.19 -10.80
C LEU A 156 -7.94 -4.50 -12.09
N ALA A 157 -8.33 -3.23 -12.04
CA ALA A 157 -8.69 -2.45 -13.22
C ALA A 157 -7.51 -2.31 -14.19
N ASP A 158 -6.31 -2.03 -13.68
CA ASP A 158 -5.09 -1.94 -14.48
C ASP A 158 -4.72 -3.29 -15.13
N VAL A 159 -4.82 -4.39 -14.37
CA VAL A 159 -4.58 -5.74 -14.89
C VAL A 159 -5.63 -6.10 -15.96
N SER A 160 -6.90 -5.76 -15.75
CA SER A 160 -7.96 -5.96 -16.74
C SER A 160 -7.68 -5.18 -18.02
N ALA A 161 -7.29 -3.91 -17.93
CA ALA A 161 -6.94 -3.09 -19.09
C ALA A 161 -5.73 -3.65 -19.87
N ARG A 162 -4.74 -4.20 -19.16
CA ARG A 162 -3.59 -4.89 -19.77
C ARG A 162 -4.02 -6.20 -20.45
N ALA A 163 -4.92 -6.97 -19.84
CA ALA A 163 -5.47 -8.19 -20.41
C ALA A 163 -6.24 -7.88 -21.71
N GLU A 164 -7.14 -6.90 -21.71
CA GLU A 164 -7.86 -6.47 -22.92
C GLU A 164 -6.91 -6.01 -24.04
N THR A 165 -5.81 -5.32 -23.68
CA THR A 165 -4.80 -4.91 -24.65
C THR A 165 -4.04 -6.10 -25.22
N ALA A 166 -3.75 -7.10 -24.39
CA ALA A 166 -3.11 -8.34 -24.84
C ALA A 166 -4.05 -9.16 -25.74
N GLU A 167 -5.34 -9.24 -25.40
CA GLU A 167 -6.36 -9.90 -26.22
C GLU A 167 -6.48 -9.25 -27.60
N ARG A 168 -6.55 -7.92 -27.68
CA ARG A 168 -6.55 -7.19 -28.98
C ARG A 168 -5.30 -7.50 -29.81
N ARG A 169 -4.12 -7.61 -29.18
CA ARG A 169 -2.88 -7.99 -29.89
C ARG A 169 -2.93 -9.43 -30.41
N VAL A 170 -3.50 -10.36 -29.64
CA VAL A 170 -3.70 -11.75 -30.09
C VAL A 170 -4.67 -11.80 -31.27
N GLU A 171 -5.76 -11.04 -31.23
CA GLU A 171 -6.69 -10.91 -32.36
C GLU A 171 -6.00 -10.34 -33.60
N GLU A 172 -5.21 -9.27 -33.47
CA GLU A 172 -4.42 -8.70 -34.57
C GLU A 172 -3.42 -9.70 -35.15
N LEU A 173 -2.71 -10.45 -34.31
CA LEU A 173 -1.78 -11.50 -34.77
C LEU A 173 -2.50 -12.63 -35.48
N THR A 174 -3.67 -13.05 -34.98
CA THR A 174 -4.50 -14.09 -35.60
C THR A 174 -5.01 -13.63 -36.97
N GLN A 175 -5.42 -12.36 -37.11
CA GLN A 175 -5.80 -11.77 -38.40
C GLN A 175 -4.62 -11.71 -39.37
N ARG A 176 -3.42 -11.31 -38.89
CA ARG A 176 -2.21 -11.32 -39.72
C ARG A 176 -1.84 -12.72 -40.17
N GLU A 177 -1.92 -13.70 -39.28
CA GLU A 177 -1.67 -15.10 -39.64
C GLU A 177 -2.66 -15.58 -40.70
N SER A 178 -3.95 -15.28 -40.57
CA SER A 178 -4.95 -15.61 -41.59
C SER A 178 -4.65 -14.95 -42.94
N MET A 179 -4.22 -13.68 -42.95
CA MET A 179 -3.80 -12.98 -44.17
C MET A 179 -2.56 -13.62 -44.81
N GLU A 180 -1.55 -13.96 -44.02
CA GLU A 180 -0.33 -14.62 -44.51
C GLU A 180 -0.61 -16.04 -44.99
N GLN A 181 -1.44 -16.81 -44.30
CA GLN A 181 -1.91 -18.13 -44.76
C GLN A 181 -2.67 -18.00 -46.09
N GLY A 182 -3.52 -16.98 -46.24
CA GLY A 182 -4.19 -16.67 -47.51
C GLY A 182 -3.22 -16.32 -48.64
N ARG A 183 -2.17 -15.53 -48.35
CA ARG A 183 -1.09 -15.21 -49.30
C ARG A 183 -0.29 -16.44 -49.69
N LEU A 184 0.06 -17.30 -48.73
CA LEU A 184 0.77 -18.55 -48.97
C LEU A 184 -0.07 -19.50 -49.82
N ALA A 185 -1.37 -19.65 -49.53
CA ALA A 185 -2.27 -20.46 -50.34
C ALA A 185 -2.38 -19.94 -51.78
N ALA A 186 -2.47 -18.61 -51.95
CA ALA A 186 -2.47 -17.99 -53.28
C ALA A 186 -1.15 -18.18 -54.03
N ALA A 187 -0.01 -18.09 -53.33
CA ALA A 187 1.30 -18.33 -53.90
C ALA A 187 1.47 -19.80 -54.33
N ILE A 188 1.05 -20.75 -53.50
CA ILE A 188 1.04 -22.18 -53.83
C ILE A 188 0.18 -22.43 -55.07
N ALA A 189 -1.05 -21.90 -55.11
CA ALA A 189 -1.91 -22.03 -56.27
C ALA A 189 -1.28 -21.46 -57.55
N SER A 190 -0.57 -20.32 -57.45
CA SER A 190 0.15 -19.74 -58.58
C SER A 190 1.33 -20.58 -59.04
N PHE A 191 2.04 -21.23 -58.10
CA PHE A 191 3.15 -22.12 -58.40
C PHE A 191 2.67 -23.41 -59.04
N GLU A 192 1.59 -24.01 -58.53
CA GLU A 192 0.96 -25.18 -59.15
C GLU A 192 0.49 -24.87 -60.58
N GLU A 193 -0.08 -23.69 -60.82
CA GLU A 193 -0.50 -23.28 -62.16
C GLU A 193 0.71 -23.08 -63.08
N ALA A 194 1.79 -22.47 -62.59
CA ALA A 194 3.05 -22.38 -63.33
C ALA A 194 3.62 -23.78 -63.63
N GLN A 195 3.57 -24.72 -62.69
CA GLN A 195 4.00 -26.09 -62.90
C GLN A 195 3.14 -26.80 -63.95
N ARG A 196 1.80 -26.66 -63.91
CA ARG A 196 0.91 -27.19 -64.96
C ARG A 196 1.24 -26.61 -66.33
N SER A 197 1.55 -25.30 -66.39
CA SER A 197 1.95 -24.66 -67.64
C SER A 197 3.28 -25.21 -68.16
N GLN A 198 4.24 -25.50 -67.26
CA GLN A 198 5.51 -26.13 -67.62
C GLN A 198 5.33 -27.57 -68.07
N GLU A 199 4.48 -28.36 -67.40
CA GLU A 199 4.15 -29.73 -67.78
C GLU A 199 3.46 -29.76 -69.16
N ALA A 200 2.57 -28.81 -69.44
CA ALA A 200 1.95 -28.66 -70.75
C ALA A 200 2.97 -28.29 -71.84
N LEU A 201 3.91 -27.38 -71.54
CA LEU A 201 5.01 -27.06 -72.46
C LEU A 201 5.94 -28.26 -72.67
N ALA A 202 6.28 -29.01 -71.62
CA ALA A 202 7.10 -30.21 -71.71
C ALA A 202 6.43 -31.31 -72.55
N ALA A 203 5.11 -31.52 -72.38
CA ALA A 203 4.33 -32.42 -73.22
C ALA A 203 4.35 -31.97 -74.69
N SER A 204 4.15 -30.67 -74.96
CA SER A 204 4.25 -30.13 -76.32
C SER A 204 5.64 -30.26 -76.92
N ILE A 205 6.71 -30.14 -76.12
CA ILE A 205 8.08 -30.37 -76.58
C ILE A 205 8.28 -31.86 -76.91
N SER A 206 7.81 -32.77 -76.05
CA SER A 206 7.87 -34.22 -76.32
C SER A 206 7.15 -34.60 -77.61
N ASP A 207 5.94 -34.08 -77.83
CA ASP A 207 5.19 -34.29 -79.08
C ASP A 207 5.96 -33.77 -80.30
N LYS A 208 6.65 -32.64 -80.15
CA LYS A 208 7.48 -32.05 -81.21
C LYS A 208 8.77 -32.86 -81.45
N ASP A 209 9.37 -33.40 -80.41
CA ASP A 209 10.54 -34.28 -80.50
C ASP A 209 10.16 -35.60 -81.20
N ASP A 210 8.99 -36.16 -80.92
CA ASP A 210 8.45 -37.34 -81.61
C ASP A 210 8.16 -37.04 -83.09
N GLU A 211 7.60 -35.87 -83.41
CA GLU A 211 7.39 -35.40 -84.79
C GLU A 211 8.74 -35.23 -85.52
N LEU A 212 9.75 -34.65 -84.87
CA LEU A 212 11.10 -34.52 -85.41
C LEU A 212 11.77 -35.88 -85.64
N ALA A 213 11.62 -36.82 -84.70
CA ALA A 213 12.14 -38.18 -84.84
C ALA A 213 11.48 -38.89 -86.04
N ARG A 214 10.17 -38.71 -86.22
CA ARG A 214 9.44 -39.23 -87.37
C ARG A 214 9.93 -38.62 -88.68
N ILE A 215 10.07 -37.29 -88.75
CA ILE A 215 10.60 -36.60 -89.95
C ILE A 215 12.03 -37.05 -90.26
N ALA A 216 12.88 -37.23 -89.23
CA ALA A 216 14.23 -37.74 -89.40
C ALA A 216 14.24 -39.17 -89.98
N TRP A 217 13.36 -40.04 -89.47
CA TRP A 217 13.20 -41.40 -89.99
C TRP A 217 12.72 -41.41 -91.45
N GLU A 218 11.68 -40.63 -91.78
CA GLU A 218 11.17 -40.50 -93.15
C GLU A 218 12.24 -39.96 -94.12
N ARG A 219 13.07 -39.01 -93.66
CA ARG A 219 14.21 -38.49 -94.44
C ARG A 219 15.26 -39.57 -94.69
N ASP A 220 15.63 -40.34 -93.68
CA ASP A 220 16.66 -41.36 -93.81
C ASP A 220 16.17 -42.56 -94.66
N GLU A 221 14.88 -42.90 -94.57
CA GLU A 221 14.22 -43.84 -95.50
C GLU A 221 14.26 -43.32 -96.94
N ALA A 222 13.94 -42.03 -97.16
CA ALA A 222 14.03 -41.41 -98.48
C ALA A 222 15.46 -41.40 -99.03
N ARG A 223 16.47 -41.20 -98.17
CA ARG A 223 17.89 -41.31 -98.54
C ARG A 223 18.25 -42.72 -98.97
N HIS A 224 17.86 -43.74 -98.21
CA HIS A 224 18.10 -45.13 -98.60
C HIS A 224 17.38 -45.53 -99.89
N ALA A 225 16.16 -45.04 -100.11
CA ALA A 225 15.45 -45.23 -101.38
C ALA A 225 16.20 -44.58 -102.56
N HIS A 226 16.74 -43.37 -102.35
CA HIS A 226 17.56 -42.67 -103.34
C HIS A 226 18.88 -43.41 -103.63
N GLU A 227 19.56 -43.91 -102.60
CA GLU A 227 20.77 -44.74 -102.74
C GLU A 227 20.48 -46.03 -103.52
N ALA A 228 19.38 -46.72 -103.22
CA ALA A 228 18.95 -47.92 -103.93
C ALA A 228 18.64 -47.64 -105.41
N LEU A 229 17.96 -46.53 -105.71
CA LEU A 229 17.72 -46.08 -107.08
C LEU A 229 19.05 -45.76 -107.79
N THR A 230 19.97 -45.08 -107.12
CA THR A 230 21.30 -44.75 -107.66
C THR A 230 22.09 -46.02 -107.99
N ALA A 231 22.08 -47.02 -107.10
CA ALA A 231 22.72 -48.31 -107.34
C ALA A 231 22.07 -49.08 -108.51
N SER A 232 20.75 -49.02 -108.65
CA SER A 232 20.04 -49.61 -109.79
C SER A 232 20.38 -48.94 -111.11
N VAL A 233 20.55 -47.61 -111.13
CA VAL A 233 20.99 -46.86 -112.32
C VAL A 233 22.41 -47.28 -112.69
N ALA A 234 23.34 -47.33 -111.73
CA ALA A 234 24.70 -47.78 -111.97
C ALA A 234 24.77 -49.21 -112.54
N ALA A 235 23.97 -50.15 -112.01
CA ALA A 235 23.90 -51.51 -112.54
C ALA A 235 23.36 -51.56 -113.99
N LYS A 236 22.44 -50.66 -114.35
CA LYS A 236 21.93 -50.53 -115.72
C LYS A 236 22.96 -49.92 -116.66
N ASP A 237 23.75 -48.96 -116.20
CA ASP A 237 24.85 -48.39 -116.96
C ASP A 237 25.94 -49.43 -117.24
N ASP A 238 26.26 -50.30 -116.28
CA ASP A 238 27.18 -51.43 -116.47
C ASP A 238 26.66 -52.46 -117.50
N GLU A 239 25.35 -52.73 -117.49
CA GLU A 239 24.69 -53.61 -118.45
C GLU A 239 24.73 -53.01 -119.88
N ILE A 240 24.51 -51.71 -120.01
CA ILE A 240 24.68 -50.98 -121.28
C ILE A 240 26.14 -51.07 -121.74
N ALA A 241 27.12 -50.87 -120.85
CA ALA A 241 28.54 -50.97 -121.17
C ALA A 241 28.98 -52.38 -121.60
N ARG A 242 28.29 -53.43 -121.14
CA ARG A 242 28.48 -54.81 -121.62
C ARG A 242 27.92 -55.01 -123.02
N ILE A 243 26.69 -54.55 -123.29
CA ILE A 243 26.05 -54.66 -124.61
C ILE A 243 26.86 -53.92 -125.68
N VAL A 244 27.42 -52.75 -125.35
CA VAL A 244 28.28 -51.99 -126.26
C VAL A 244 29.56 -52.77 -126.61
N ARG A 245 30.19 -53.44 -125.63
CA ARG A 245 31.36 -54.30 -125.88
C ARG A 245 31.03 -55.51 -126.76
N GLU A 246 29.92 -56.20 -126.50
CA GLU A 246 29.48 -57.34 -127.32
C GLU A 246 29.21 -56.95 -128.78
N ARG A 247 28.66 -55.75 -129.00
CA ARG A 247 28.48 -55.17 -130.35
C ARG A 247 29.82 -54.91 -131.03
N ASP A 248 30.79 -54.33 -130.32
CA ASP A 248 32.09 -53.96 -130.90
C ASP A 248 32.94 -55.20 -131.23
N ASP A 249 32.83 -56.27 -130.43
CA ASP A 249 33.46 -57.56 -130.70
C ASP A 249 32.84 -58.27 -131.92
N ALA A 250 31.52 -58.17 -132.12
CA ALA A 250 30.84 -58.70 -133.32
C ALA A 250 31.24 -57.94 -134.61
N LEU A 251 31.53 -56.64 -134.49
CA LEU A 251 31.96 -55.77 -135.60
C LEU A 251 33.42 -56.05 -136.01
N ASN A 252 34.29 -56.39 -135.05
CA ASN A 252 35.68 -56.80 -135.32
C ASN A 252 35.78 -58.19 -135.98
N ALA A 253 34.85 -59.12 -135.69
CA ALA A 253 34.81 -60.42 -136.37
C ALA A 253 34.41 -60.32 -137.86
N ALA A 254 33.57 -59.35 -138.22
CA ALA A 254 33.09 -59.15 -139.60
C ALA A 254 34.12 -58.45 -140.53
N THR A 255 35.11 -57.76 -139.95
CA THR A 255 36.12 -56.99 -140.70
C THR A 255 37.37 -57.81 -141.06
N VAL A 256 37.77 -58.77 -140.22
CA VAL A 256 38.91 -59.67 -140.50
C VAL A 256 38.61 -60.67 -141.63
N GLY A 257 37.36 -61.15 -141.75
CA GLY A 257 36.96 -62.10 -142.81
C GLY A 257 36.92 -61.52 -144.23
N LYS A 258 36.84 -60.19 -144.39
CA LYS A 258 36.79 -59.53 -145.72
C LYS A 258 38.16 -59.14 -146.27
N HIS A 259 39.22 -59.19 -145.46
CA HIS A 259 40.56 -58.71 -145.84
C HIS A 259 41.51 -59.82 -146.33
N GLU A 260 41.13 -61.10 -146.20
CA GLU A 260 41.90 -62.25 -146.73
C GLU A 260 41.52 -62.65 -148.16
N GLU A 261 40.35 -62.23 -148.66
CA GLU A 261 39.86 -62.55 -150.02
C GLU A 261 40.35 -61.53 -151.08
N ILE A 262 40.66 -60.30 -150.65
CA ILE A 262 41.17 -59.21 -151.50
C ILE A 262 42.66 -59.42 -151.85
N ALA A 263 43.43 -60.11 -151.00
CA ALA A 263 44.86 -60.37 -151.23
C ALA A 263 45.15 -61.45 -152.29
N ARG A 264 44.15 -62.27 -152.67
CA ARG A 264 44.32 -63.38 -153.63
C ARG A 264 44.03 -62.97 -155.08
N ILE A 265 43.21 -61.94 -155.29
CA ILE A 265 42.76 -61.47 -156.61
C ILE A 265 43.80 -60.53 -157.28
N VAL A 266 44.67 -59.90 -156.49
CA VAL A 266 45.66 -58.91 -156.98
C VAL A 266 46.90 -59.57 -157.63
N GLN A 267 47.17 -60.86 -157.34
CA GLN A 267 48.36 -61.55 -157.82
C GLN A 267 48.19 -62.19 -159.22
N GLU A 268 46.95 -62.48 -159.66
CA GLU A 268 46.68 -63.11 -160.97
C GLU A 268 46.45 -62.12 -162.12
N HIS A 269 46.30 -60.82 -161.82
CA HIS A 269 45.96 -59.79 -162.83
C HIS A 269 47.18 -59.02 -163.38
N ASN A 270 48.39 -59.25 -162.85
CA ASN A 270 49.57 -58.44 -163.14
C ASN A 270 50.49 -59.00 -164.25
N ASP A 271 50.28 -60.24 -164.70
CA ASP A 271 51.14 -60.89 -165.70
C ASP A 271 50.56 -60.88 -167.14
N ALA A 272 49.33 -60.37 -167.35
CA ALA A 272 48.64 -60.38 -168.65
C ALA A 272 48.60 -59.02 -169.39
N LEU A 273 49.10 -57.93 -168.79
CA LEU A 273 48.92 -56.55 -169.26
C LEU A 273 50.15 -55.95 -169.98
N HIS A 274 51.16 -56.76 -170.29
CA HIS A 274 52.35 -56.33 -171.07
C HIS A 274 52.25 -56.54 -172.59
N ALA A 275 51.15 -57.11 -173.10
CA ALA A 275 51.02 -57.45 -174.53
C ALA A 275 50.10 -56.53 -175.37
N ALA A 276 49.54 -55.45 -174.79
CA ALA A 276 48.54 -54.61 -175.46
C ALA A 276 48.94 -53.13 -175.58
N VAL A 277 50.04 -52.77 -176.27
CA VAL A 277 50.32 -51.35 -176.62
C VAL A 277 50.94 -51.14 -178.02
N SER A 278 50.77 -52.07 -178.96
CA SER A 278 51.00 -51.76 -180.37
C SER A 278 49.90 -52.45 -181.16
N GLN A 279 48.81 -51.79 -181.45
CA GLN A 279 48.76 -50.47 -182.03
C GLN A 279 47.35 -50.00 -181.77
N LYS A 280 47.24 -48.71 -181.50
CA LYS A 280 45.99 -47.96 -181.62
C LYS A 280 45.17 -48.55 -182.77
N ASP A 281 43.88 -48.74 -182.55
CA ASP A 281 42.87 -48.02 -183.32
C ASP A 281 41.49 -48.62 -183.00
N GLU A 282 40.51 -47.91 -182.48
CA GLU A 282 40.48 -46.53 -182.02
C GLU A 282 39.09 -46.24 -181.39
N GLU A 283 39.11 -45.35 -180.42
CA GLU A 283 38.14 -44.26 -180.23
C GLU A 283 36.77 -44.40 -179.53
N ILE A 284 36.11 -45.54 -179.37
CA ILE A 284 34.68 -45.45 -178.95
C ILE A 284 34.38 -45.63 -177.44
N ALA A 285 35.20 -46.31 -176.64
CA ALA A 285 34.83 -46.59 -175.24
C ALA A 285 35.24 -45.52 -174.20
N ARG A 286 35.86 -44.41 -174.61
CA ARG A 286 36.43 -43.37 -173.72
C ARG A 286 35.41 -42.50 -172.95
N PHE A 287 34.10 -42.62 -173.14
CA PHE A 287 33.13 -41.69 -172.50
C PHE A 287 32.42 -42.20 -171.23
N VAL A 288 32.65 -43.45 -170.76
CA VAL A 288 31.88 -44.02 -169.62
C VAL A 288 32.71 -44.19 -168.33
N SER A 289 34.04 -44.25 -168.41
CA SER A 289 34.91 -44.57 -167.26
C SER A 289 35.22 -43.39 -166.33
N GLU A 290 35.03 -42.14 -166.75
CA GLU A 290 35.45 -40.96 -165.97
C GLU A 290 34.41 -40.52 -164.92
N ARG A 291 33.20 -41.12 -164.92
CA ARG A 291 32.09 -40.75 -164.04
C ARG A 291 32.02 -41.55 -162.72
N ASP A 292 32.62 -42.74 -162.66
CA ASP A 292 32.52 -43.61 -161.48
C ASP A 292 33.67 -43.40 -160.47
N ASP A 293 34.82 -42.89 -160.89
CA ASP A 293 35.98 -42.64 -160.01
C ASP A 293 35.78 -41.44 -159.06
N VAL A 294 34.96 -40.44 -159.43
CA VAL A 294 34.64 -39.28 -158.56
C VAL A 294 33.64 -39.65 -157.44
N ARG A 295 32.84 -40.70 -157.63
CA ARG A 295 31.81 -41.13 -156.65
C ARG A 295 32.44 -41.89 -155.47
N GLN A 296 33.47 -42.70 -155.72
CA GLN A 296 34.19 -43.44 -154.67
C GLN A 296 35.06 -42.53 -153.77
N ALA A 297 35.59 -41.43 -154.30
CA ALA A 297 36.38 -40.48 -153.50
C ALA A 297 35.52 -39.65 -152.51
N HIS A 298 34.26 -39.36 -152.85
CA HIS A 298 33.36 -38.57 -152.00
C HIS A 298 32.77 -39.40 -150.83
N GLU A 299 32.64 -40.72 -151.00
CA GLU A 299 32.16 -41.65 -149.98
C GLU A 299 33.22 -41.90 -148.88
N ALA A 300 34.50 -41.99 -149.26
CA ALA A 300 35.61 -42.15 -148.32
C ALA A 300 35.84 -40.93 -147.42
N LEU A 301 35.65 -39.71 -147.94
CA LEU A 301 35.76 -38.47 -147.16
C LEU A 301 34.57 -38.29 -146.19
N SER A 302 33.36 -38.69 -146.59
CA SER A 302 32.18 -38.64 -145.72
C SER A 302 32.28 -39.59 -144.52
N ALA A 303 32.90 -40.77 -144.71
CA ALA A 303 33.12 -41.73 -143.62
C ALA A 303 34.16 -41.23 -142.59
N HIS A 304 35.21 -40.52 -143.04
CA HIS A 304 36.22 -39.98 -142.14
C HIS A 304 35.68 -38.80 -141.31
N VAL A 305 34.84 -37.95 -141.91
CA VAL A 305 34.17 -36.86 -141.18
C VAL A 305 33.19 -37.41 -140.13
N ALA A 306 32.39 -38.42 -140.47
CA ALA A 306 31.48 -39.06 -139.51
C ALA A 306 32.23 -39.69 -138.32
N SER A 307 33.36 -40.36 -138.56
CA SER A 307 34.20 -40.92 -137.49
C SER A 307 34.80 -39.85 -136.58
N LYS A 308 35.15 -38.66 -137.11
CA LYS A 308 35.65 -37.55 -136.30
C LYS A 308 34.54 -36.83 -135.54
N ASP A 309 33.33 -36.76 -136.09
CA ASP A 309 32.16 -36.23 -135.40
C ASP A 309 31.74 -37.12 -134.20
N ASP A 310 31.83 -38.44 -134.33
CA ASP A 310 31.58 -39.38 -133.22
C ASP A 310 32.62 -39.24 -132.09
N GLU A 311 33.90 -39.04 -132.43
CA GLU A 311 34.98 -38.81 -131.47
C GLU A 311 34.79 -37.47 -130.73
N ILE A 312 34.38 -36.41 -131.44
CA ILE A 312 34.02 -35.12 -130.84
C ILE A 312 32.81 -35.27 -129.90
N ALA A 313 31.77 -36.01 -130.29
CA ALA A 313 30.59 -36.25 -129.45
C ALA A 313 30.91 -37.07 -128.18
N SER A 314 31.89 -37.97 -128.24
CA SER A 314 32.39 -38.71 -127.07
C SER A 314 33.13 -37.78 -126.10
N LEU A 315 34.03 -36.94 -126.61
CA LEU A 315 34.79 -35.97 -125.80
C LEU A 315 33.88 -34.90 -125.15
N VAL A 316 32.83 -34.46 -125.85
CA VAL A 316 31.82 -33.54 -125.30
C VAL A 316 31.07 -34.19 -124.14
N ARG A 317 30.65 -35.46 -124.26
CA ARG A 317 29.99 -36.19 -123.16
C ARG A 317 30.90 -36.35 -121.94
N GLN A 318 32.15 -36.76 -122.15
CA GLN A 318 33.13 -36.89 -121.05
C GLN A 318 33.40 -35.56 -120.34
N ARG A 319 33.47 -34.45 -121.10
CA ARG A 319 33.62 -33.11 -120.52
C ARG A 319 32.39 -32.72 -119.70
N ASP A 320 31.19 -32.99 -120.20
CA ASP A 320 29.95 -32.60 -119.53
C ASP A 320 29.70 -33.45 -118.26
N GLU A 321 30.04 -34.74 -118.29
CA GLU A 321 30.08 -35.60 -117.09
C GLU A 321 31.10 -35.10 -116.06
N ALA A 322 32.29 -34.70 -116.50
CA ALA A 322 33.31 -34.13 -115.62
C ALA A 322 32.83 -32.81 -114.98
N ARG A 323 32.10 -31.97 -115.72
CA ARG A 323 31.47 -30.75 -115.18
C ARG A 323 30.40 -31.06 -114.16
N GLN A 324 29.50 -32.00 -114.44
CA GLN A 324 28.45 -32.40 -113.50
C GLN A 324 29.04 -32.97 -112.20
N ARG A 325 30.11 -33.77 -112.28
CA ARG A 325 30.83 -34.27 -111.08
C ARG A 325 31.49 -33.14 -110.29
N ALA A 326 32.08 -32.15 -110.98
CA ALA A 326 32.67 -30.98 -110.31
C ALA A 326 31.60 -30.13 -109.60
N GLU A 327 30.44 -29.92 -110.24
CA GLU A 327 29.30 -29.21 -109.65
C GLU A 327 28.73 -29.98 -108.44
N ALA A 328 28.59 -31.30 -108.52
CA ALA A 328 28.14 -32.13 -107.40
C ALA A 328 29.08 -32.06 -106.19
N LEU A 329 30.40 -32.14 -106.43
CA LEU A 329 31.41 -32.00 -105.36
C LEU A 329 31.42 -30.58 -104.78
N GLN A 330 31.17 -29.55 -105.60
CA GLN A 330 31.04 -28.18 -105.11
C GLN A 330 29.80 -28.01 -104.23
N HIS A 331 28.66 -28.61 -104.59
CA HIS A 331 27.46 -28.63 -103.76
C HIS A 331 27.67 -29.39 -102.45
N GLU A 332 28.34 -30.54 -102.48
CA GLU A 332 28.67 -31.30 -101.26
C GLU A 332 29.64 -30.52 -100.35
N SER A 333 30.66 -29.88 -100.93
CA SER A 333 31.58 -29.02 -100.18
C SER A 333 30.86 -27.81 -99.58
N GLN A 334 29.91 -27.22 -100.30
CA GLN A 334 29.11 -26.10 -99.79
C GLN A 334 28.19 -26.57 -98.65
N ALA A 335 27.51 -27.70 -98.81
CA ALA A 335 26.66 -28.26 -97.76
C ALA A 335 27.45 -28.57 -96.48
N LYS A 336 28.64 -29.17 -96.60
CA LYS A 336 29.53 -29.43 -95.45
C LYS A 336 30.05 -28.13 -94.82
N SER A 337 30.31 -27.09 -95.61
CA SER A 337 30.68 -25.77 -95.10
C SER A 337 29.51 -25.13 -94.33
N ASP A 338 28.29 -25.23 -94.84
CA ASP A 338 27.09 -24.69 -94.19
C ASP A 338 26.78 -25.46 -92.89
N GLU A 339 26.95 -26.79 -92.86
CA GLU A 339 26.84 -27.61 -91.65
C GLU A 339 27.91 -27.23 -90.62
N ALA A 340 29.17 -27.04 -91.04
CA ALA A 340 30.24 -26.58 -90.15
C ALA A 340 29.94 -25.17 -89.57
N GLN A 341 29.35 -24.28 -90.37
CA GLN A 341 28.90 -22.96 -89.90
C GLN A 341 27.75 -23.06 -88.89
N ARG A 342 26.80 -23.98 -89.10
CA ARG A 342 25.72 -24.25 -88.13
C ARG A 342 26.26 -24.75 -86.80
N TYR A 343 27.16 -25.73 -86.81
CA TYR A 343 27.79 -26.22 -85.58
C TYR A 343 28.62 -25.15 -84.89
N ALA A 344 29.36 -24.32 -85.65
CA ALA A 344 30.10 -23.20 -85.07
C ALA A 344 29.15 -22.16 -84.43
N HIS A 345 27.99 -21.89 -85.05
CA HIS A 345 26.98 -21.01 -84.50
C HIS A 345 26.31 -21.59 -83.25
N GLU A 346 25.90 -22.85 -83.28
CA GLU A 346 25.32 -23.55 -82.12
C GLU A 346 26.32 -23.64 -80.96
N ALA A 347 27.60 -23.93 -81.25
CA ALA A 347 28.67 -23.89 -80.26
C ALA A 347 28.83 -22.47 -79.67
N GLY A 348 28.74 -21.42 -80.50
CA GLY A 348 28.73 -20.03 -80.03
C GLY A 348 27.55 -19.71 -79.10
N VAL A 349 26.33 -20.09 -79.49
CA VAL A 349 25.12 -19.88 -78.67
C VAL A 349 25.19 -20.65 -77.35
N THR A 350 25.70 -21.89 -77.37
CA THR A 350 25.88 -22.65 -76.13
C THR A 350 26.96 -22.03 -75.23
N ALA A 351 28.07 -21.53 -75.79
CA ALA A 351 29.09 -20.81 -75.03
C ALA A 351 28.54 -19.52 -74.41
N GLU A 352 27.72 -18.75 -75.13
CA GLU A 352 27.02 -17.57 -74.60
C GLU A 352 26.04 -17.94 -73.47
N ARG A 353 25.30 -19.04 -73.62
CA ARG A 353 24.40 -19.55 -72.56
C ARG A 353 25.18 -19.99 -71.32
N VAL A 354 26.30 -20.69 -71.48
CA VAL A 354 27.16 -21.10 -70.37
C VAL A 354 27.73 -19.86 -69.67
N ALA A 355 28.25 -18.88 -70.42
CA ALA A 355 28.74 -17.63 -69.86
C ALA A 355 27.66 -16.86 -69.09
N ALA A 356 26.42 -16.83 -69.59
CA ALA A 356 25.30 -16.20 -68.90
C ALA A 356 24.93 -16.93 -67.59
N VAL A 357 24.97 -18.27 -67.58
CA VAL A 357 24.74 -19.08 -66.37
C VAL A 357 25.86 -18.89 -65.35
N GLU A 358 27.12 -18.82 -65.79
CA GLU A 358 28.27 -18.52 -64.92
C GLU A 358 28.15 -17.12 -64.30
N GLN A 359 27.77 -16.12 -65.09
CA GLN A 359 27.51 -14.78 -64.57
C GLN A 359 26.38 -14.80 -63.53
N GLN A 360 25.27 -15.47 -63.82
CA GLN A 360 24.16 -15.59 -62.88
C GLN A 360 24.57 -16.34 -61.59
N ALA A 361 25.41 -17.37 -61.69
CA ALA A 361 25.95 -18.07 -60.54
C ALA A 361 26.85 -17.15 -59.69
N ASN A 362 27.72 -16.37 -60.32
CA ASN A 362 28.57 -15.40 -59.64
C ASN A 362 27.77 -14.30 -58.93
N GLU A 363 26.71 -13.78 -59.57
CA GLU A 363 25.79 -12.82 -58.96
C GLU A 363 25.06 -13.43 -57.75
N ARG A 364 24.64 -14.70 -57.83
CA ARG A 364 24.04 -15.42 -56.70
C ARG A 364 25.03 -15.63 -55.56
N PHE A 365 26.28 -15.99 -55.84
CA PHE A 365 27.32 -16.11 -54.81
C PHE A 365 27.61 -14.77 -54.14
N ALA A 366 27.70 -13.68 -54.90
CA ALA A 366 27.83 -12.33 -54.34
C ALA A 366 26.65 -11.99 -53.43
N ARG A 367 25.42 -12.30 -53.86
CA ARG A 367 24.21 -12.05 -53.05
C ARG A 367 24.18 -12.89 -51.77
N ILE A 368 24.62 -14.15 -51.83
CA ILE A 368 24.74 -15.01 -50.64
C ILE A 368 25.76 -14.42 -49.66
N ALA A 369 26.92 -13.98 -50.14
CA ALA A 369 27.93 -13.35 -49.29
C ALA A 369 27.42 -12.05 -48.62
N GLU A 370 26.67 -11.22 -49.35
CA GLU A 370 26.00 -10.04 -48.77
C GLU A 370 25.03 -10.42 -47.66
N LEU A 371 24.17 -11.43 -47.90
CA LEU A 371 23.19 -11.90 -46.92
C LEU A 371 23.87 -12.53 -45.69
N GLU A 372 24.99 -13.21 -45.85
CA GLU A 372 25.78 -13.75 -44.73
C GLU A 372 26.34 -12.62 -43.86
N VAL A 373 26.86 -11.54 -44.47
CA VAL A 373 27.32 -10.35 -43.75
C VAL A 373 26.17 -9.65 -43.02
N GLU A 374 25.01 -9.49 -43.67
CA GLU A 374 23.80 -8.92 -43.05
C GLU A 374 23.33 -9.77 -41.86
N LEU A 375 23.37 -11.10 -41.99
CA LEU A 375 22.96 -12.03 -40.96
C LEU A 375 23.92 -12.03 -39.76
N ASP A 376 25.23 -11.95 -39.99
CA ASP A 376 26.20 -11.81 -38.92
C ASP A 376 26.13 -10.43 -38.24
N ALA A 377 25.85 -9.36 -38.99
CA ALA A 377 25.58 -8.05 -38.41
C ALA A 377 24.31 -8.05 -37.54
N ALA A 378 23.23 -8.71 -38.00
CA ALA A 378 21.99 -8.85 -37.23
C ALA A 378 22.20 -9.70 -35.95
N ARG A 379 23.01 -10.76 -36.02
CA ARG A 379 23.41 -11.55 -34.84
C ARG A 379 24.22 -10.71 -33.86
N GLY A 380 25.14 -9.88 -34.33
CA GLY A 380 25.89 -8.93 -33.51
C GLY A 380 24.97 -7.96 -32.77
N ALA A 381 24.05 -7.31 -33.49
CA ALA A 381 23.07 -6.39 -32.92
C ALA A 381 22.14 -7.07 -31.90
N LEU A 382 21.73 -8.32 -32.15
CA LEU A 382 20.92 -9.08 -31.20
C LEU A 382 21.68 -9.37 -29.90
N ASN A 383 22.96 -9.75 -29.99
CA ASN A 383 23.80 -9.97 -28.81
C ASN A 383 24.00 -8.67 -28.01
N GLU A 384 24.21 -7.54 -28.68
CA GLU A 384 24.30 -6.22 -28.03
C GLU A 384 22.99 -5.85 -27.32
N LEU A 385 21.83 -6.08 -27.96
CA LEU A 385 20.52 -5.87 -27.34
C LEU A 385 20.32 -6.78 -26.12
N GLN A 386 20.71 -8.05 -26.20
CA GLN A 386 20.64 -8.98 -25.06
C GLN A 386 21.54 -8.51 -23.90
N GLN A 387 22.76 -8.06 -24.18
CA GLN A 387 23.66 -7.50 -23.17
C GLN A 387 23.10 -6.20 -22.56
N ALA A 388 22.54 -5.31 -23.39
CA ALA A 388 21.90 -4.09 -22.91
C ALA A 388 20.65 -4.39 -22.05
N HIS A 389 19.88 -5.42 -22.39
CA HIS A 389 18.76 -5.88 -21.58
C HIS A 389 19.21 -6.50 -20.26
N ALA A 390 20.27 -7.31 -20.27
CA ALA A 390 20.88 -7.85 -19.05
C ALA A 390 21.37 -6.72 -18.13
N ALA A 391 22.10 -5.74 -18.68
CA ALA A 391 22.56 -4.58 -17.93
C ALA A 391 21.39 -3.75 -17.33
N LYS A 392 20.31 -3.54 -18.09
CA LYS A 392 19.10 -2.86 -17.59
C LYS A 392 18.39 -3.68 -16.51
N HIS A 393 18.40 -5.01 -16.62
CA HIS A 393 17.85 -5.88 -15.58
C HIS A 393 18.66 -5.79 -14.30
N ASP A 394 19.99 -5.86 -14.40
CA ASP A 394 20.90 -5.68 -13.26
C ASP A 394 20.71 -4.30 -12.61
N GLU A 395 20.59 -3.24 -13.40
CA GLU A 395 20.28 -1.89 -12.89
C GLU A 395 18.92 -1.84 -12.18
N ALA A 396 17.87 -2.44 -12.74
CA ALA A 396 16.55 -2.49 -12.12
C ALA A 396 16.56 -3.28 -10.80
N THR A 397 17.32 -4.37 -10.72
CA THR A 397 17.48 -5.14 -9.47
C THR A 397 18.26 -4.35 -8.42
N ALA A 398 19.30 -3.60 -8.82
CA ALA A 398 20.02 -2.70 -7.94
C ALA A 398 19.11 -1.57 -7.42
N GLN A 399 18.35 -0.91 -8.30
CA GLN A 399 17.37 0.12 -7.92
C GLN A 399 16.29 -0.42 -6.98
N SER A 400 15.78 -1.63 -7.23
CA SER A 400 14.84 -2.30 -6.32
C SER A 400 15.47 -2.58 -4.95
N GLY A 401 16.75 -2.97 -4.90
CA GLY A 401 17.50 -3.15 -3.66
C GLY A 401 17.66 -1.84 -2.88
N GLU A 402 17.94 -0.74 -3.56
CA GLU A 402 18.01 0.59 -2.95
C GLU A 402 16.66 1.05 -2.41
N LEU A 403 15.57 0.88 -3.17
CA LEU A 403 14.22 1.21 -2.71
C LEU A 403 13.81 0.39 -1.48
N GLN A 404 14.15 -0.90 -1.44
CA GLN A 404 13.94 -1.72 -0.24
C GLN A 404 14.75 -1.23 0.96
N ARG A 405 16.00 -0.79 0.75
CA ARG A 405 16.83 -0.20 1.81
C ARG A 405 16.19 1.09 2.34
N VAL A 406 15.81 2.01 1.46
CA VAL A 406 15.16 3.28 1.83
C VAL A 406 13.82 3.04 2.53
N ALA A 407 13.04 2.05 2.09
CA ALA A 407 11.80 1.67 2.76
C ALA A 407 12.03 1.21 4.21
N ARG A 408 13.06 0.36 4.44
CA ARG A 408 13.44 -0.07 5.79
C ARG A 408 13.94 1.09 6.66
N GLU A 409 14.74 1.99 6.09
CA GLU A 409 15.22 3.18 6.80
C GLU A 409 14.06 4.11 7.17
N LEU A 410 13.07 4.28 6.28
CA LEU A 410 11.87 5.08 6.53
C LEU A 410 10.98 4.44 7.61
N GLU A 411 10.83 3.11 7.60
CA GLU A 411 10.07 2.39 8.63
C GLU A 411 10.77 2.45 10.00
N ALA A 412 12.09 2.32 10.04
CA ALA A 412 12.89 2.53 11.24
C ALA A 412 12.74 3.97 11.78
N ALA A 413 12.79 4.98 10.91
CA ALA A 413 12.58 6.38 11.29
C ALA A 413 11.16 6.62 11.82
N ARG A 414 10.14 6.02 11.20
CA ARG A 414 8.74 6.11 11.68
C ARG A 414 8.58 5.45 13.06
N SER A 415 9.18 4.28 13.28
CA SER A 415 9.20 3.62 14.59
C SER A 415 9.88 4.50 15.64
N GLN A 416 11.01 5.13 15.30
CA GLN A 416 11.70 6.05 16.19
C GLN A 416 10.85 7.29 16.53
N ILE A 417 10.12 7.86 15.56
CA ILE A 417 9.19 8.98 15.79
C ILE A 417 8.03 8.55 16.71
N SER A 418 7.47 7.35 16.52
CA SER A 418 6.41 6.82 17.39
C SER A 418 6.91 6.69 18.83
N ALA A 419 8.09 6.10 19.03
CA ALA A 419 8.70 5.95 20.35
C ALA A 419 8.97 7.32 21.01
N LEU A 420 9.45 8.31 20.25
CA LEU A 420 9.65 9.67 20.77
C LEU A 420 8.33 10.37 21.13
N ASN A 421 7.26 10.14 20.37
CA ASN A 421 5.94 10.67 20.70
C ASN A 421 5.36 10.01 21.95
N GLU A 422 5.46 8.68 22.08
CA GLU A 422 5.08 7.96 23.30
C GLU A 422 5.85 8.46 24.52
N GLN A 423 7.16 8.68 24.37
CA GLN A 423 7.99 9.25 25.43
C GLN A 423 7.57 10.69 25.77
N LYS A 424 7.23 11.50 24.77
CA LYS A 424 6.73 12.87 24.97
C LYS A 424 5.38 12.87 25.69
N ASP A 425 4.47 11.99 25.30
CA ASP A 425 3.14 11.87 25.91
C ASP A 425 3.26 11.40 27.36
N ALA A 426 4.12 10.42 27.64
CA ALA A 426 4.45 10.00 29.00
C ALA A 426 5.05 11.14 29.83
N ALA A 427 6.00 11.91 29.28
CA ALA A 427 6.58 13.06 29.96
C ALA A 427 5.54 14.18 30.20
N SER A 428 4.60 14.37 29.29
CA SER A 428 3.50 15.33 29.44
C SER A 428 2.50 14.89 30.52
N ALA A 429 2.19 13.59 30.59
CA ALA A 429 1.34 13.02 31.63
C ALA A 429 2.00 13.18 33.02
N ASP A 430 3.29 12.86 33.14
CA ASP A 430 4.07 13.07 34.37
C ASP A 430 4.09 14.55 34.79
N ALA A 431 4.24 15.47 33.83
CA ALA A 431 4.20 16.90 34.10
C ALA A 431 2.82 17.37 34.59
N ALA A 432 1.74 16.87 33.98
CA ALA A 432 0.37 17.17 34.40
C ALA A 432 0.08 16.63 35.80
N GLN A 433 0.51 15.40 36.10
CA GLN A 433 0.37 14.80 37.42
C GLN A 433 1.12 15.60 38.49
N ARG A 434 2.38 15.99 38.23
CA ARG A 434 3.15 16.86 39.14
C ARG A 434 2.49 18.22 39.34
N ALA A 435 1.86 18.78 38.31
CA ALA A 435 1.12 20.04 38.42
C ALA A 435 -0.14 19.89 39.29
N GLN A 436 -0.87 18.78 39.14
CA GLN A 436 -2.04 18.46 39.96
C GLN A 436 -1.65 18.21 41.42
N ASP A 437 -0.56 17.48 41.68
CA ASP A 437 -0.03 17.25 43.03
C ASP A 437 0.38 18.57 43.69
N ALA A 438 1.02 19.48 42.93
CA ALA A 438 1.38 20.80 43.42
C ALA A 438 0.15 21.68 43.71
N ALA A 439 -0.90 21.61 42.88
CA ALA A 439 -2.16 22.31 43.12
C ALA A 439 -2.88 21.78 44.36
N ALA A 440 -2.98 20.45 44.50
CA ALA A 440 -3.57 19.82 45.69
C ALA A 440 -2.76 20.14 46.96
N ALA A 441 -1.43 20.22 46.87
CA ALA A 441 -0.60 20.65 47.98
C ALA A 441 -0.84 22.12 48.37
N ARG A 442 -1.05 23.01 47.38
CA ARG A 442 -1.43 24.41 47.63
C ARG A 442 -2.81 24.53 48.26
N GLU A 443 -3.81 23.84 47.74
CA GLU A 443 -5.16 23.86 48.31
C GLU A 443 -5.17 23.33 49.75
N ARG A 444 -4.40 22.28 50.05
CA ARG A 444 -4.22 21.81 51.44
C ARG A 444 -3.56 22.88 52.32
N ALA A 445 -2.56 23.61 51.80
CA ALA A 445 -1.93 24.70 52.53
C ALA A 445 -2.91 25.87 52.76
N GLU A 446 -3.66 26.29 51.75
CA GLU A 446 -4.67 27.35 51.85
C GLU A 446 -5.80 26.97 52.80
N ASN A 447 -6.29 25.72 52.75
CA ASN A 447 -7.29 25.23 53.70
C ASN A 447 -6.74 25.19 55.13
N ALA A 448 -5.47 24.81 55.31
CA ALA A 448 -4.83 24.85 56.63
C ALA A 448 -4.68 26.31 57.13
N GLU A 449 -4.34 27.25 56.25
CA GLU A 449 -4.30 28.68 56.56
C GLU A 449 -5.68 29.23 56.90
N GLN A 450 -6.72 28.89 56.14
CA GLN A 450 -8.11 29.28 56.42
C GLN A 450 -8.61 28.69 57.73
N GLN A 451 -8.30 27.44 58.03
CA GLN A 451 -8.62 26.82 59.32
C GLN A 451 -7.88 27.51 60.46
N ALA A 452 -6.61 27.87 60.27
CA ALA A 452 -5.86 28.64 61.26
C ALA A 452 -6.47 30.04 61.48
N ALA A 453 -6.89 30.72 60.42
CA ALA A 453 -7.56 32.03 60.49
C ALA A 453 -8.94 31.93 61.16
N LEU A 454 -9.75 30.90 60.84
CA LEU A 454 -11.03 30.63 61.49
C LEU A 454 -10.89 30.26 62.96
N LEU A 455 -9.82 29.54 63.33
CA LEU A 455 -9.51 29.26 64.73
C LEU A 455 -9.10 30.54 65.47
N GLN A 456 -8.32 31.43 64.83
CA GLN A 456 -8.00 32.74 65.38
C GLN A 456 -9.25 33.62 65.54
N GLU A 457 -10.14 33.65 64.54
CA GLU A 457 -11.41 34.38 64.60
C GLU A 457 -12.33 33.79 65.67
N ARG A 458 -12.43 32.47 65.80
CA ARG A 458 -13.21 31.82 66.87
C ARG A 458 -12.64 32.06 68.25
N LEU A 459 -11.32 32.15 68.39
CA LEU A 459 -10.70 32.54 69.66
C LEU A 459 -11.01 34.00 69.99
N ALA A 460 -10.89 34.91 69.01
CA ALA A 460 -11.26 36.32 69.18
C ALA A 460 -12.77 36.49 69.45
N GLU A 461 -13.64 35.74 68.76
CA GLU A 461 -15.08 35.73 69.01
C GLU A 461 -15.42 35.05 70.34
N GLN A 462 -14.66 34.06 70.82
CA GLN A 462 -14.85 33.51 72.17
C GLN A 462 -14.46 34.54 73.22
N GLU A 463 -13.36 35.26 73.04
CA GLU A 463 -12.96 36.36 73.91
C GLU A 463 -14.02 37.49 73.89
N GLN A 464 -14.58 37.82 72.71
CA GLN A 464 -15.64 38.82 72.54
C GLN A 464 -16.99 38.33 73.07
N ARG A 465 -17.37 37.08 72.84
CA ARG A 465 -18.62 36.47 73.36
C ARG A 465 -18.52 36.19 74.86
N GLU A 466 -17.34 35.95 75.43
CA GLU A 466 -17.17 35.93 76.88
C GLU A 466 -17.28 37.33 77.49
N ALA A 467 -17.00 38.39 76.73
CA ALA A 467 -17.28 39.77 77.11
C ALA A 467 -18.77 40.13 76.93
N ASP A 468 -19.41 39.71 75.83
CA ASP A 468 -20.79 40.08 75.49
C ASP A 468 -21.85 39.17 76.14
N ALA A 469 -21.59 37.88 76.37
CA ALA A 469 -22.48 36.97 77.10
C ALA A 469 -22.52 37.28 78.61
N ARG A 470 -21.55 38.04 79.12
CA ARG A 470 -21.67 38.71 80.43
C ARG A 470 -22.69 39.86 80.42
N SER A 471 -23.11 40.34 79.24
CA SER A 471 -24.07 41.44 79.08
C SER A 471 -25.46 41.03 78.51
N THR A 472 -25.57 39.98 77.69
CA THR A 472 -26.81 39.64 76.97
C THR A 472 -27.48 38.32 77.36
N HIS A 473 -27.02 37.65 78.43
CA HIS A 473 -27.76 36.52 79.03
C HIS A 473 -29.04 36.95 79.78
N ALA A 474 -29.36 38.25 79.79
CA ALA A 474 -30.49 38.85 80.48
C ALA A 474 -31.72 39.16 79.60
N SER A 475 -31.67 39.06 78.25
CA SER A 475 -32.71 39.72 77.42
C SER A 475 -33.36 38.94 76.28
N GLN A 476 -33.02 37.68 76.02
CA GLN A 476 -33.63 36.95 74.88
C GLN A 476 -34.19 35.59 75.29
N ARG A 477 -35.24 35.65 76.11
CA ARG A 477 -36.08 34.48 76.47
C ARG A 477 -37.50 34.58 75.89
N MET A 478 -37.80 35.45 74.94
CA MET A 478 -39.15 35.53 74.38
C MET A 478 -39.14 35.78 72.87
N GLU A 479 -40.12 35.16 72.21
CA GLU A 479 -40.62 35.38 70.86
C GLU A 479 -40.03 34.53 69.72
N LEU A 480 -40.61 33.32 69.62
CA LEU A 480 -40.72 32.53 68.39
C LEU A 480 -42.06 32.80 67.69
N GLU A 481 -41.99 32.83 66.35
CA GLU A 481 -42.90 32.22 65.36
C GLU A 481 -44.36 32.71 65.16
N ALA A 482 -44.74 32.98 63.89
CA ALA A 482 -45.72 32.14 63.15
C ALA A 482 -46.06 32.63 61.71
N ARG A 483 -45.90 31.68 60.75
CA ARG A 483 -46.68 31.26 59.55
C ARG A 483 -47.93 32.10 59.17
N GLY A 484 -48.42 32.24 57.93
CA GLY A 484 -48.26 31.51 56.67
C GLY A 484 -49.65 31.25 55.99
N VAL A 485 -49.94 31.96 54.88
CA VAL A 485 -50.58 31.60 53.57
C VAL A 485 -51.85 30.70 53.47
N ALA A 486 -52.82 31.05 52.58
CA ALA A 486 -53.30 30.21 51.43
C ALA A 486 -54.66 30.65 50.79
N VAL A 487 -54.69 30.89 49.47
CA VAL A 487 -55.88 30.79 48.59
C VAL A 487 -55.41 30.23 47.23
N GLU A 488 -55.68 28.96 46.96
CA GLU A 488 -55.23 28.21 45.78
C GLU A 488 -56.35 27.26 45.26
N GLY A 489 -57.40 27.83 44.67
CA GLY A 489 -58.56 27.07 44.17
C GLY A 489 -58.55 26.83 42.65
N GLU A 490 -58.15 27.80 41.83
CA GLU A 490 -58.14 27.65 40.36
C GLU A 490 -56.84 27.04 39.82
N ILE A 491 -55.88 26.86 40.73
CA ILE A 491 -54.78 25.92 40.59
C ILE A 491 -55.35 24.49 40.40
N ALA A 492 -56.61 24.17 40.77
CA ALA A 492 -57.24 22.82 40.88
C ALA A 492 -57.40 21.97 39.63
N ALA A 493 -57.48 22.56 38.44
CA ALA A 493 -57.78 21.80 37.22
C ALA A 493 -56.53 21.52 36.38
N LEU A 494 -55.66 22.51 36.18
CA LEU A 494 -54.28 22.28 35.75
C LEU A 494 -53.55 21.41 36.79
N GLN A 495 -53.92 21.55 38.07
CA GLN A 495 -53.60 20.58 39.11
C GLN A 495 -54.03 19.18 38.75
N ARG A 496 -55.07 18.80 38.02
CA ARG A 496 -55.39 17.35 37.92
C ARG A 496 -54.44 16.56 37.03
N GLN A 497 -54.06 17.13 35.89
CA GLN A 497 -53.14 16.48 34.95
C GLN A 497 -51.67 16.70 35.35
N ILE A 498 -51.33 17.92 35.80
CA ILE A 498 -50.11 18.13 36.58
C ILE A 498 -50.17 17.24 37.82
N THR A 499 -51.27 16.96 38.49
CA THR A 499 -51.30 16.01 39.63
C THR A 499 -51.18 14.57 39.19
N THR A 500 -51.23 14.21 37.91
CA THR A 500 -51.03 12.80 37.55
C THR A 500 -49.57 12.56 37.19
N GLN A 501 -49.00 13.44 36.34
CA GLN A 501 -47.55 13.48 36.12
C GLN A 501 -46.79 13.92 37.37
N ALA A 502 -47.31 14.87 38.14
CA ALA A 502 -46.90 15.13 39.50
C ALA A 502 -47.24 13.90 40.35
N LYS A 503 -48.39 13.25 40.41
CA LYS A 503 -48.50 12.01 41.24
C LYS A 503 -47.44 10.96 40.95
N ASP A 504 -46.89 10.86 39.74
CA ASP A 504 -45.75 9.97 39.48
C ASP A 504 -44.38 10.63 39.75
N HIS A 505 -44.21 11.91 39.42
CA HIS A 505 -43.07 12.73 39.82
C HIS A 505 -43.08 12.98 41.32
N THR A 506 -44.07 13.60 41.94
CA THR A 506 -44.50 13.47 43.34
C THR A 506 -44.44 12.04 43.87
N LYS A 507 -44.69 10.90 43.21
CA LYS A 507 -44.34 9.60 43.85
C LYS A 507 -42.84 9.33 43.85
N ALA A 508 -42.11 9.73 42.83
CA ALA A 508 -40.65 9.58 42.74
C ALA A 508 -39.90 10.60 43.63
N TYR A 509 -40.42 11.82 43.70
CA TYR A 509 -40.07 12.95 44.54
C TYR A 509 -40.60 12.71 45.93
N ASP A 510 -41.75 12.09 46.17
CA ASP A 510 -42.19 11.65 47.50
C ASP A 510 -41.36 10.44 47.89
N LYS A 511 -40.87 9.59 46.99
CA LYS A 511 -39.87 8.58 47.37
C LYS A 511 -38.53 9.22 47.69
N LEU A 512 -38.05 10.16 46.87
CA LEU A 512 -36.83 10.93 47.11
C LEU A 512 -36.96 11.90 48.28
N ARG A 513 -38.17 12.37 48.59
CA ARG A 513 -38.52 13.27 49.69
C ARG A 513 -38.88 12.48 50.92
N THR A 514 -39.45 11.29 50.83
CA THR A 514 -39.55 10.37 51.96
C THR A 514 -38.15 9.88 52.27
N GLN A 515 -37.31 9.56 51.29
CA GLN A 515 -35.89 9.29 51.50
C GLN A 515 -35.15 10.53 52.02
N ALA A 516 -35.39 11.74 51.49
CA ALA A 516 -34.74 12.95 51.98
C ALA A 516 -35.32 13.41 53.31
N GLU A 517 -36.59 13.14 53.64
CA GLU A 517 -37.23 13.35 54.93
C GLU A 517 -36.83 12.25 55.90
N GLU A 518 -36.52 11.04 55.43
CA GLU A 518 -35.86 9.97 56.18
C GLU A 518 -34.42 10.37 56.45
N TRP A 519 -33.69 10.95 55.50
CA TRP A 519 -32.33 11.48 55.68
C TRP A 519 -32.30 12.75 56.51
N VAL A 520 -33.30 13.62 56.39
CA VAL A 520 -33.44 14.86 57.17
C VAL A 520 -34.01 14.55 58.54
N SER A 521 -34.92 13.60 58.69
CA SER A 521 -35.34 13.10 60.01
C SER A 521 -34.24 12.28 60.64
N TYR A 522 -33.47 11.51 59.89
CA TYR A 522 -32.27 10.83 60.36
C TYR A 522 -31.21 11.85 60.74
N ALA A 523 -30.96 12.89 59.95
CA ALA A 523 -30.01 13.95 60.28
C ALA A 523 -30.53 14.84 61.41
N LYS A 524 -31.84 15.05 61.54
CA LYS A 524 -32.48 15.82 62.62
C LYS A 524 -32.59 15.01 63.89
N ASP A 525 -32.77 13.70 63.81
CA ASP A 525 -32.70 12.74 64.92
C ASP A 525 -31.24 12.54 65.32
N LEU A 526 -30.31 12.44 64.37
CA LEU A 526 -28.86 12.45 64.61
C LEU A 526 -28.45 13.77 65.25
N LYS A 527 -28.99 14.91 64.79
CA LYS A 527 -28.78 16.23 65.37
C LYS A 527 -29.50 16.41 66.70
N GLN A 528 -30.70 15.89 66.93
CA GLN A 528 -31.37 15.92 68.24
C GLN A 528 -30.68 14.99 69.23
N ARG A 529 -30.15 13.86 68.76
CA ARG A 529 -29.29 12.97 69.54
C ARG A 529 -27.94 13.60 69.78
N LEU A 530 -27.39 14.37 68.84
CA LEU A 530 -26.19 15.17 69.05
C LEU A 530 -26.50 16.32 70.01
N ASP A 531 -27.38 17.26 69.72
CA ASP A 531 -27.78 18.37 70.60
C ASP A 531 -28.26 17.89 71.99
N GLY A 532 -28.95 16.75 72.02
CA GLY A 532 -29.33 16.04 73.24
C GLY A 532 -28.18 15.32 73.94
N ALA A 533 -27.08 15.01 73.27
CA ALA A 533 -25.89 14.42 73.88
C ALA A 533 -24.75 15.44 74.10
N ASN A 534 -24.64 16.52 73.32
CA ASN A 534 -23.33 17.03 72.92
C ASN A 534 -22.78 18.14 73.79
N GLU A 535 -23.46 18.59 74.83
CA GLU A 535 -22.75 19.42 75.83
C GLU A 535 -23.60 19.60 77.06
N LYS A 536 -24.87 19.96 76.89
CA LYS A 536 -25.74 20.25 78.05
C LYS A 536 -26.08 19.01 78.85
N LEU A 537 -26.38 17.88 78.23
CA LEU A 537 -26.70 16.65 78.97
C LEU A 537 -25.44 16.01 79.56
N LEU A 538 -24.32 15.99 78.85
CA LEU A 538 -23.04 15.53 79.39
C LEU A 538 -22.50 16.46 80.50
N PHE A 539 -22.68 17.78 80.39
CA PHE A 539 -22.31 18.75 81.43
C PHE A 539 -23.27 18.72 82.61
N ILE A 540 -24.59 18.61 82.42
CA ILE A 540 -25.57 18.50 83.51
C ILE A 540 -25.43 17.16 84.23
N ASP A 541 -25.18 16.06 83.51
CA ASP A 541 -24.96 14.74 84.11
C ASP A 541 -23.60 14.66 84.84
N ALA A 542 -22.53 15.22 84.25
CA ALA A 542 -21.23 15.33 84.92
C ALA A 542 -21.29 16.28 86.14
N ARG A 543 -22.02 17.40 86.04
CA ARG A 543 -22.23 18.35 87.14
C ARG A 543 -23.07 17.74 88.25
N SER A 544 -24.20 17.12 87.95
CA SER A 544 -25.05 16.49 88.96
C SER A 544 -24.35 15.29 89.62
N THR A 545 -23.59 14.50 88.86
CA THR A 545 -22.76 13.43 89.41
C THR A 545 -21.63 13.98 90.28
N GLY A 546 -20.99 15.09 89.86
CA GLY A 546 -19.99 15.81 90.63
C GLY A 546 -20.55 16.42 91.92
N GLU A 547 -21.73 17.03 91.86
CA GLU A 547 -22.45 17.58 93.02
C GLU A 547 -22.86 16.46 93.99
N VAL A 548 -23.36 15.32 93.52
CA VAL A 548 -23.69 14.17 94.39
C VAL A 548 -22.43 13.56 95.01
N ALA A 549 -21.33 13.46 94.27
CA ALA A 549 -20.04 12.98 94.80
C ALA A 549 -19.46 13.95 95.84
N LEU A 550 -19.55 15.26 95.59
CA LEU A 550 -19.18 16.32 96.53
C LEU A 550 -20.04 16.26 97.79
N MET A 551 -21.37 16.13 97.66
CA MET A 551 -22.29 16.03 98.79
C MET A 551 -22.02 14.79 99.63
N ARG A 552 -21.77 13.62 99.01
CA ARG A 552 -21.39 12.40 99.73
C ARG A 552 -20.06 12.57 100.46
N ARG A 553 -19.09 13.23 99.84
CA ARG A 553 -17.76 13.42 100.44
C ARG A 553 -17.75 14.51 101.52
N LEU A 554 -18.52 15.58 101.36
CA LEU A 554 -18.77 16.59 102.40
C LEU A 554 -19.51 15.99 103.59
N ALA A 555 -20.47 15.09 103.37
CA ALA A 555 -21.15 14.38 104.46
C ALA A 555 -20.17 13.51 105.26
N LEU A 556 -19.26 12.80 104.59
CA LEU A 556 -18.20 12.00 105.24
C LEU A 556 -17.17 12.85 105.99
N GLU A 557 -16.78 14.02 105.45
CA GLU A 557 -15.86 14.94 106.13
C GLU A 557 -16.55 15.68 107.31
N LEU A 558 -17.85 15.98 107.21
CA LEU A 558 -18.65 16.53 108.32
C LEU A 558 -18.82 15.49 109.45
N GLU A 559 -19.07 14.23 109.10
CA GLU A 559 -19.09 13.10 110.04
C GLU A 559 -17.76 12.94 110.78
N ARG A 560 -16.64 13.18 110.09
CA ARG A 560 -15.28 13.14 110.65
C ARG A 560 -14.98 14.33 111.58
N LEU A 561 -15.48 15.53 111.30
CA LEU A 561 -15.16 16.76 112.04
C LEU A 561 -16.12 17.06 113.21
N LYS A 562 -17.42 16.73 113.09
CA LYS A 562 -18.44 16.87 114.15
C LYS A 562 -19.54 15.80 114.00
N PRO A 563 -19.43 14.65 114.70
CA PRO A 563 -20.37 13.53 114.54
C PRO A 563 -21.79 13.81 115.05
N ASP A 564 -21.97 14.72 116.03
CA ASP A 564 -23.28 15.09 116.61
C ASP A 564 -24.02 16.20 115.83
N HIS A 565 -23.50 16.60 114.66
CA HIS A 565 -24.10 17.70 113.88
C HIS A 565 -25.39 17.23 113.20
N GLU A 566 -26.47 18.03 113.29
CA GLU A 566 -27.81 17.65 112.77
C GLU A 566 -27.80 17.23 111.30
N LEU A 567 -26.91 17.80 110.48
CA LEU A 567 -26.71 17.45 109.07
C LEU A 567 -26.06 16.07 108.82
N VAL A 568 -25.63 15.33 109.85
CA VAL A 568 -25.14 13.95 109.74
C VAL A 568 -26.30 12.94 109.85
N LEU A 569 -27.38 13.31 110.56
CA LEU A 569 -28.56 12.46 110.70
C LEU A 569 -29.32 12.39 109.37
N ARG A 570 -29.55 11.16 108.90
CA ARG A 570 -30.17 10.87 107.60
C ARG A 570 -31.55 11.50 107.42
N GLU A 571 -32.33 11.60 108.50
CA GLU A 571 -33.66 12.23 108.49
C GLU A 571 -33.59 13.76 108.31
N ALA A 572 -32.59 14.42 108.90
CA ALA A 572 -32.37 15.86 108.74
C ALA A 572 -31.81 16.18 107.35
N GLN A 573 -30.90 15.35 106.82
CA GLN A 573 -30.46 15.43 105.42
C GLN A 573 -31.63 15.25 104.45
N GLN A 574 -32.51 14.26 104.69
CA GLN A 574 -33.69 14.03 103.86
C GLN A 574 -34.69 15.19 103.93
N ARG A 575 -34.87 15.84 105.09
CA ARG A 575 -35.68 17.07 105.20
C ARG A 575 -35.07 18.22 104.43
N VAL A 576 -33.78 18.51 104.63
CA VAL A 576 -33.11 19.64 103.94
C VAL A 576 -33.06 19.42 102.42
N ILE A 577 -32.83 18.19 101.97
CA ILE A 577 -32.88 17.81 100.56
C ILE A 577 -34.32 17.91 100.04
N GLY A 578 -35.30 17.43 100.80
CA GLY A 578 -36.72 17.54 100.48
C GLY A 578 -37.15 19.00 100.31
N ASP A 579 -36.83 19.86 101.27
CA ASP A 579 -37.16 21.29 101.27
C ASP A 579 -36.48 22.03 100.10
N LYS A 580 -35.20 21.71 99.80
CA LYS A 580 -34.53 22.24 98.61
C LYS A 580 -35.14 21.73 97.31
N MET A 581 -35.56 20.47 97.24
CA MET A 581 -36.26 19.92 96.07
C MET A 581 -37.64 20.58 95.90
N VAL A 582 -38.40 20.79 96.97
CA VAL A 582 -39.66 21.57 96.94
C VAL A 582 -39.39 22.97 96.39
N GLN A 583 -38.35 23.66 96.87
CA GLN A 583 -37.99 25.01 96.38
C GLN A 583 -37.57 25.02 94.91
N GLN A 584 -36.71 24.11 94.48
CA GLN A 584 -36.21 24.06 93.09
C GLN A 584 -37.28 23.61 92.11
N LEU A 585 -38.18 22.70 92.51
CA LEU A 585 -39.30 22.26 91.69
C LEU A 585 -40.39 23.34 91.65
N ALA A 586 -40.66 24.04 92.74
CA ALA A 586 -41.58 25.18 92.77
C ALA A 586 -41.09 26.33 91.88
N GLN A 587 -39.78 26.64 91.88
CA GLN A 587 -39.17 27.60 90.94
C GLN A 587 -39.31 27.19 89.46
N LYS A 588 -39.57 25.90 89.19
CA LYS A 588 -39.81 25.36 87.85
C LYS A 588 -41.29 25.09 87.55
N GLY A 589 -42.21 25.46 88.44
CA GLY A 589 -43.67 25.30 88.27
C GLY A 589 -44.23 23.92 88.65
N TYR A 590 -43.49 23.14 89.46
CA TYR A 590 -43.90 21.81 89.93
C TYR A 590 -43.95 21.77 91.46
N ARG A 591 -44.97 21.13 92.04
CA ARG A 591 -45.11 20.88 93.47
C ARG A 591 -44.60 19.49 93.81
N TYR A 592 -43.70 19.42 94.78
CA TYR A 592 -43.18 18.16 95.33
C TYR A 592 -43.83 17.92 96.70
N ASP A 593 -44.42 16.74 96.90
CA ASP A 593 -44.92 16.31 98.21
C ASP A 593 -43.85 15.45 98.91
N PRO A 594 -43.21 15.97 99.98
CA PRO A 594 -42.10 15.26 100.64
C PRO A 594 -42.53 13.96 101.31
N ALA A 595 -43.82 13.78 101.65
CA ALA A 595 -44.31 12.56 102.31
C ALA A 595 -44.51 11.39 101.34
N THR A 596 -44.81 11.67 100.07
CA THR A 596 -45.11 10.66 99.05
C THR A 596 -44.09 10.59 97.91
N SER A 597 -43.12 11.52 97.89
CA SER A 597 -42.13 11.68 96.81
C SER A 597 -42.74 11.90 95.42
N ALA A 598 -44.00 12.31 95.35
CA ALA A 598 -44.69 12.60 94.10
C ALA A 598 -44.43 14.04 93.64
N ILE A 599 -44.18 14.22 92.33
CA ILE A 599 -44.02 15.53 91.68
C ILE A 599 -45.28 15.77 90.84
N SER A 600 -46.02 16.82 91.15
CA SER A 600 -47.21 17.25 90.42
C SER A 600 -46.97 18.63 89.80
N LYS A 601 -47.53 18.89 88.61
CA LYS A 601 -47.40 20.21 87.98
C LYS A 601 -48.35 21.18 88.68
N ILE A 602 -47.90 22.40 88.96
CA ILE A 602 -48.79 23.46 89.46
C ILE A 602 -49.57 23.92 88.23
N GLU A 603 -50.78 23.41 88.04
CA GLU A 603 -51.72 23.90 87.01
C GLU A 603 -52.23 25.28 87.44
N GLU A 604 -52.09 26.26 86.56
CA GLU A 604 -52.94 27.46 86.57
C GLU A 604 -54.30 27.14 85.97
#